data_AF-A0A8T5ZLW0-F1
#
_entry.id   AF-A0A8T5ZLW0-F1
#
_cell.length_a   1.000
_cell.length_b   1.000
_cell.length_c   1.000
_cell.angle_alpha   90.00
_cell.angle_beta   90.00
_cell.angle_gamma   90.00
#
_symmetry.space_group_name_H-M   'P 1'
#
loop_
_entity.id
_entity.type
_entity.pdbx_description
1 polymer ?
#
loop_
_entity_poly.entity_id
_entity_poly.type
_entity_poly.pdbx_seq_one_letter_code
_entity_poly.pdbx_strand_id
1 'polypeptide(L)'
;NQVEFYTSGRTSNEAAFLYQLFAREYGSNNFPDCSNMCHEPTSVGLAASIGVGKGTVLLEDFEKCDLVICIGHNPGTNHPRMLTSLRALVKRGAKMIAINPLQERGLERFTAPQNPFEMLTNSETQLASAYYNVRIGGDMALLKGMMRLLIERDDAASAAGRPSLLDDEFIQTHTVGFDELRRDVLNSEWKDIERISGLSQTQIAELADAYAAAERTIICYGMGITQHEHGTQNVQQLVNLLLMKGNIGKPGAGICPLRGHSNVQGDRTVGITEKPSAEFLARLGERYGFTPPHAPGHAAIASMQAICTGQARALICMGGNFALAMPDREASAVPLTQLDLAVHVATKLNRSHLLTARHSYILPVLGRSEIDMQKNGAQAVTVEDSMSMIHASRGVLKPAGVMLKSECAVVAGIAQAA
;
A
#
# COMPACT_ATOMS: atom_id res chain seq x y z
N ASN A 1 -18.38 3.43 23.10
CA ASN A 1 -17.90 3.82 21.76
C ASN A 1 -18.68 3.03 20.72
N GLN A 2 -19.67 3.64 20.04
CA GLN A 2 -20.59 2.96 19.10
C GLN A 2 -20.55 3.56 17.68
N VAL A 3 -19.54 4.38 17.39
CA VAL A 3 -19.43 5.13 16.13
C VAL A 3 -18.15 4.73 15.40
N GLU A 4 -18.31 4.37 14.13
CA GLU A 4 -17.23 4.03 13.22
C GLU A 4 -16.91 5.22 12.30
N PHE A 5 -15.65 5.68 12.29
CA PHE A 5 -15.21 6.84 11.53
C PHE A 5 -14.38 6.40 10.31
N TYR A 6 -15.08 5.99 9.25
CA TYR A 6 -14.45 5.50 8.02
C TYR A 6 -13.72 6.61 7.26
N THR A 7 -12.50 6.33 6.81
CA THR A 7 -11.67 7.25 6.03
C THR A 7 -11.28 6.64 4.68
N SER A 8 -11.46 7.43 3.61
CA SER A 8 -11.05 7.08 2.26
C SER A 8 -9.65 7.62 1.99
N GLY A 9 -8.81 6.82 1.32
CA GLY A 9 -7.49 7.23 0.82
C GLY A 9 -7.47 8.37 -0.21
N ARG A 10 -8.61 9.04 -0.43
CA ARG A 10 -8.75 10.22 -1.29
C ARG A 10 -8.93 11.50 -0.49
N THR A 11 -9.29 11.39 0.79
CA THR A 11 -9.40 12.49 1.75
C THR A 11 -8.04 13.18 1.86
N SER A 12 -8.05 14.50 1.99
CA SER A 12 -6.82 15.29 2.13
C SER A 12 -6.21 15.16 3.52
N ASN A 13 -4.91 15.49 3.65
CA ASN A 13 -4.23 15.50 4.94
C ASN A 13 -4.91 16.41 5.95
N GLU A 14 -5.34 17.61 5.54
CA GLU A 14 -5.98 18.57 6.43
C GLU A 14 -7.35 18.05 6.89
N ALA A 15 -8.15 17.48 5.98
CA ALA A 15 -9.45 16.91 6.32
C ALA A 15 -9.30 15.68 7.23
N ALA A 16 -8.37 14.77 6.91
CA ALA A 16 -8.07 13.59 7.73
C ALA A 16 -7.54 13.97 9.11
N PHE A 17 -6.68 14.99 9.20
CA PHE A 17 -6.19 15.52 10.47
C PHE A 17 -7.32 16.06 11.35
N LEU A 18 -8.23 16.87 10.78
CA LEU A 18 -9.39 17.37 11.52
C LEU A 18 -10.33 16.23 11.91
N TYR A 19 -10.50 15.24 11.03
CA TYR A 19 -11.40 14.13 11.24
C TYR A 19 -10.93 13.22 12.39
N GLN A 20 -9.64 12.91 12.45
CA GLN A 20 -9.10 12.13 13.57
C GLN A 20 -9.19 12.89 14.89
N LEU A 21 -9.01 14.21 14.87
CA LEU A 21 -9.08 15.04 16.06
C LEU A 21 -10.52 15.03 16.60
N PHE A 22 -11.49 15.32 15.74
CA PHE A 22 -12.91 15.26 16.06
C PHE A 22 -13.32 13.90 16.64
N ALA A 23 -12.99 12.80 15.96
CA ALA A 23 -13.38 11.47 16.40
C ALA A 23 -12.74 11.07 17.75
N ARG A 24 -11.51 11.51 18.02
CA ARG A 24 -10.84 11.27 19.32
C ARG A 24 -11.38 12.16 20.42
N GLU A 25 -11.74 13.40 20.12
CA GLU A 25 -12.42 14.31 21.06
C GLU A 25 -13.82 13.77 21.41
N TYR A 26 -14.51 13.16 20.45
CA TYR A 26 -15.73 12.38 20.67
C TYR A 26 -15.50 11.12 21.53
N GLY A 27 -14.25 10.69 21.72
CA GLY A 27 -13.89 9.53 22.54
C GLY A 27 -13.75 8.21 21.79
N SER A 28 -13.49 8.25 20.48
CA SER A 28 -13.31 7.06 19.63
C SER A 28 -11.92 6.96 19.01
N ASN A 29 -11.37 5.74 18.98
CA ASN A 29 -10.24 5.36 18.11
C ASN A 29 -10.70 4.48 16.93
N ASN A 30 -11.99 4.42 16.64
CA ASN A 30 -12.51 3.57 15.58
C ASN A 30 -12.31 4.24 14.22
N PHE A 31 -11.20 3.89 13.56
CA PHE A 31 -10.80 4.45 12.28
C PHE A 31 -10.65 3.36 11.22
N PRO A 32 -11.76 2.75 10.76
CA PRO A 32 -11.70 1.90 9.60
C PRO A 32 -11.16 2.70 8.40
N ASP A 33 -10.02 2.27 7.88
CA ASP A 33 -9.34 2.95 6.79
C ASP A 33 -9.26 2.04 5.56
N CYS A 34 -9.30 2.64 4.37
CA CYS A 34 -9.18 1.88 3.13
C CYS A 34 -7.88 1.07 3.03
N SER A 35 -6.78 1.48 3.69
CA SER A 35 -5.54 0.69 3.70
C SER A 35 -5.65 -0.62 4.46
N ASN A 36 -6.59 -0.75 5.42
CA ASN A 36 -6.77 -1.97 6.19
C ASN A 36 -7.03 -3.18 5.27
N MET A 37 -7.66 -2.95 4.12
CA MET A 37 -7.98 -3.97 3.12
C MET A 37 -6.96 -4.07 1.98
N CYS A 38 -5.94 -3.22 1.95
CA CYS A 38 -4.96 -3.15 0.85
C CYS A 38 -3.53 -3.41 1.33
N HIS A 39 -2.94 -2.47 2.07
CA HIS A 39 -1.52 -2.47 2.46
C HIS A 39 -1.32 -2.50 3.98
N GLU A 40 -2.30 -2.96 4.75
CA GLU A 40 -2.11 -3.27 6.18
C GLU A 40 -0.92 -4.23 6.40
N PRO A 41 -0.79 -5.33 5.63
CA PRO A 41 0.33 -6.25 5.81
C PRO A 41 1.69 -5.61 5.49
N THR A 42 1.71 -4.62 4.60
CA THR A 42 2.89 -3.79 4.35
C THR A 42 3.24 -2.93 5.57
N SER A 43 2.24 -2.29 6.17
CA SER A 43 2.45 -1.38 7.31
C SER A 43 2.93 -2.13 8.56
N VAL A 44 2.52 -3.40 8.71
CA VAL A 44 2.99 -4.28 9.79
C VAL A 44 4.33 -4.94 9.43
N GLY A 45 4.42 -5.56 8.25
CA GLY A 45 5.58 -6.36 7.84
C GLY A 45 6.85 -5.53 7.66
N LEU A 46 6.75 -4.39 6.96
CA LEU A 46 7.91 -3.51 6.78
C LEU A 46 8.34 -2.85 8.09
N ALA A 47 7.39 -2.38 8.92
CA ALA A 47 7.75 -1.79 10.21
C ALA A 47 8.48 -2.79 11.11
N ALA A 48 8.06 -4.06 11.11
CA ALA A 48 8.74 -5.10 11.87
C ALA A 48 10.13 -5.45 11.31
N SER A 49 10.32 -5.38 9.99
CA SER A 49 11.60 -5.76 9.35
C SER A 49 12.62 -4.62 9.24
N ILE A 50 12.18 -3.39 8.97
CA ILE A 50 13.05 -2.23 8.67
C ILE A 50 12.65 -0.96 9.42
N GLY A 51 11.76 -1.05 10.41
CA GLY A 51 11.38 0.07 11.28
C GLY A 51 10.43 1.10 10.64
N VAL A 52 10.15 0.99 9.33
CA VAL A 52 9.27 1.92 8.61
C VAL A 52 8.23 1.15 7.79
N GLY A 53 6.96 1.56 7.89
CA GLY A 53 5.84 0.96 7.15
C GLY A 53 5.70 1.44 5.69
N LYS A 54 6.71 2.10 5.12
CA LYS A 54 6.64 2.80 3.81
C LYS A 54 7.68 2.25 2.85
N GLY A 55 7.56 2.60 1.57
CA GLY A 55 8.58 2.29 0.57
C GLY A 55 9.90 3.01 0.88
N THR A 56 11.00 2.41 0.42
CA THR A 56 12.37 2.94 0.64
C THR A 56 13.00 3.44 -0.65
N VAL A 57 12.19 3.67 -1.69
CA VAL A 57 12.63 3.91 -3.06
C VAL A 57 11.99 5.20 -3.57
N LEU A 58 12.79 6.03 -4.23
CA LEU A 58 12.35 7.21 -4.97
C LEU A 58 12.22 6.91 -6.46
N LEU A 59 11.57 7.79 -7.21
CA LEU A 59 11.45 7.62 -8.67
C LEU A 59 12.82 7.62 -9.36
N GLU A 60 13.76 8.42 -8.85
CA GLU A 60 15.15 8.52 -9.33
C GLU A 60 15.95 7.22 -9.13
N ASP A 61 15.55 6.35 -8.21
CA ASP A 61 16.22 5.06 -8.01
C ASP A 61 15.98 4.12 -9.19
N PHE A 62 14.84 4.22 -9.88
CA PHE A 62 14.63 3.51 -11.14
C PHE A 62 15.63 3.92 -12.23
N GLU A 63 16.27 5.09 -12.11
CA GLU A 63 17.31 5.54 -13.03
C GLU A 63 18.68 4.86 -12.78
N LYS A 64 18.87 4.28 -11.58
CA LYS A 64 20.14 3.70 -11.09
C LYS A 64 20.08 2.19 -10.91
N CYS A 65 18.88 1.62 -10.92
CA CYS A 65 18.59 0.21 -10.71
C CYS A 65 19.04 -0.69 -11.88
N ASP A 66 19.52 -1.90 -11.59
CA ASP A 66 19.96 -2.88 -12.58
C ASP A 66 18.90 -3.97 -12.82
N LEU A 67 18.11 -4.27 -11.80
CA LEU A 67 17.03 -5.26 -11.83
C LEU A 67 15.79 -4.76 -11.09
N VAL A 68 14.64 -4.74 -11.77
CA VAL A 68 13.34 -4.61 -11.11
C VAL A 68 12.63 -5.95 -11.08
N ILE A 69 12.21 -6.37 -9.90
CA ILE A 69 11.28 -7.50 -9.73
C ILE A 69 9.89 -6.93 -9.46
N CYS A 70 8.98 -7.10 -10.40
CA CYS A 70 7.57 -6.76 -10.31
C CYS A 70 6.78 -7.99 -9.87
N ILE A 71 6.33 -8.05 -8.60
CA ILE A 71 5.65 -9.21 -8.02
C ILE A 71 4.27 -8.85 -7.44
N GLY A 72 3.24 -9.61 -7.81
CA GLY A 72 1.89 -9.44 -7.24
C GLY A 72 1.26 -8.06 -7.52
N HIS A 73 1.54 -7.46 -8.67
CA HIS A 73 0.92 -6.19 -9.08
C HIS A 73 0.75 -6.07 -10.60
N ASN A 74 -0.12 -5.16 -11.05
CA ASN A 74 -0.34 -4.86 -12.45
C ASN A 74 -0.23 -3.33 -12.68
N PRO A 75 0.95 -2.81 -13.09
CA PRO A 75 1.14 -1.39 -13.31
C PRO A 75 0.37 -0.88 -14.54
N GLY A 76 0.00 -1.77 -15.47
CA GLY A 76 -0.81 -1.44 -16.65
C GLY A 76 -2.14 -0.78 -16.30
N THR A 77 -2.79 -1.28 -15.26
CA THR A 77 -4.14 -0.88 -14.83
C THR A 77 -4.11 -0.06 -13.55
N ASN A 78 -3.19 -0.36 -12.63
CA ASN A 78 -3.20 0.24 -11.30
C ASN A 78 -2.25 1.44 -11.17
N HIS A 79 -1.14 1.45 -11.92
CA HIS A 79 -0.07 2.45 -11.81
C HIS A 79 0.50 2.84 -13.18
N PRO A 80 -0.31 3.30 -14.16
CA PRO A 80 0.12 3.45 -15.54
C PRO A 80 1.29 4.42 -15.73
N ARG A 81 1.47 5.38 -14.81
CA ARG A 81 2.63 6.30 -14.83
C ARG A 81 3.96 5.58 -14.57
N MET A 82 3.95 4.49 -13.79
CA MET A 82 5.13 3.67 -13.52
C MET A 82 5.67 2.99 -14.78
N LEU A 83 4.82 2.71 -15.78
CA LEU A 83 5.24 2.12 -17.05
C LEU A 83 6.27 2.97 -17.78
N THR A 84 6.20 4.30 -17.64
CA THR A 84 7.19 5.21 -18.21
C THR A 84 8.57 4.99 -17.58
N SER A 85 8.64 4.84 -16.26
CA SER A 85 9.88 4.54 -15.53
C SER A 85 10.42 3.14 -15.86
N LEU A 86 9.54 2.14 -15.92
CA LEU A 86 9.92 0.78 -16.32
C LEU A 86 10.45 0.73 -17.76
N ARG A 87 9.79 1.43 -18.69
CA ARG A 87 10.26 1.56 -20.08
C ARG A 87 11.63 2.24 -20.15
N ALA A 88 11.82 3.33 -19.41
CA ALA A 88 13.11 4.04 -19.37
C ALA A 88 14.23 3.14 -18.84
N LEU A 89 13.94 2.38 -17.79
CA LEU A 89 14.86 1.40 -17.19
C LEU A 89 15.26 0.31 -18.19
N VAL A 90 14.30 -0.30 -18.88
CA VAL A 90 14.61 -1.37 -19.85
C VAL A 90 15.37 -0.81 -21.06
N LYS A 91 15.03 0.39 -21.54
CA LYS A 91 15.78 1.05 -22.63
C LYS A 91 17.23 1.40 -22.24
N ARG A 92 17.52 1.57 -20.95
CA ARG A 92 18.89 1.72 -20.43
C ARG A 92 19.67 0.41 -20.44
N GLY A 93 19.00 -0.73 -20.56
CA GLY A 93 19.59 -2.08 -20.55
C GLY A 93 19.46 -2.81 -19.20
N ALA A 94 18.78 -2.21 -18.22
CA ALA A 94 18.45 -2.89 -16.97
C ALA A 94 17.33 -3.92 -17.19
N LYS A 95 17.28 -4.95 -16.34
CA LYS A 95 16.32 -6.05 -16.46
C LYS A 95 15.06 -5.79 -15.67
N MET A 96 13.94 -6.31 -16.17
CA MET A 96 12.69 -6.36 -15.44
C MET A 96 12.17 -7.80 -15.44
N ILE A 97 11.82 -8.32 -14.27
CA ILE A 97 11.20 -9.63 -14.11
C ILE A 97 9.79 -9.43 -13.59
N ALA A 98 8.82 -10.13 -14.17
CA ALA A 98 7.45 -10.16 -13.71
C ALA A 98 7.11 -11.50 -13.05
N ILE A 99 6.45 -11.44 -11.89
CA ILE A 99 6.02 -12.60 -11.12
C ILE A 99 4.55 -12.40 -10.76
N ASN A 100 3.65 -13.10 -11.45
CA ASN A 100 2.22 -13.04 -11.21
C ASN A 100 1.56 -14.34 -11.66
N PRO A 101 0.46 -14.78 -11.03
CA PRO A 101 -0.29 -15.95 -11.49
C PRO A 101 -0.82 -15.81 -12.92
N LEU A 102 -1.19 -14.60 -13.32
CA LEU A 102 -1.70 -14.27 -14.65
C LEU A 102 -0.68 -13.42 -15.41
N GLN A 103 -0.55 -13.67 -16.71
CA GLN A 103 0.23 -12.82 -17.60
C GLN A 103 -0.55 -11.56 -17.94
N GLU A 104 0.06 -10.41 -17.65
CA GLU A 104 -0.56 -9.10 -17.75
C GLU A 104 0.14 -8.28 -18.83
N ARG A 105 -0.62 -7.77 -19.81
CA ARG A 105 -0.04 -7.05 -20.95
C ARG A 105 0.84 -5.87 -20.53
N GLY A 106 0.44 -5.15 -19.48
CA GLY A 106 1.20 -4.00 -18.97
C GLY A 106 2.54 -4.36 -18.32
N LEU A 107 2.81 -5.65 -18.08
CA LEU A 107 4.12 -6.14 -17.62
C LEU A 107 4.94 -6.73 -18.76
N GLU A 108 4.30 -7.20 -19.83
CA GLU A 108 4.98 -7.75 -21.01
C GLU A 108 5.56 -6.65 -21.89
N ARG A 109 4.76 -5.61 -22.19
CA ARG A 109 5.13 -4.59 -23.17
C ARG A 109 4.39 -3.27 -22.96
N PHE A 110 4.99 -2.18 -23.44
CA PHE A 110 4.41 -0.85 -23.35
C PHE A 110 4.74 0.02 -24.57
N THR A 111 3.73 0.75 -25.02
CA THR A 111 3.82 1.76 -26.07
C THR A 111 3.57 3.12 -25.42
N ALA A 112 4.56 4.02 -25.42
CA ALA A 112 4.46 5.28 -24.69
C ALA A 112 3.51 6.27 -25.41
N PRO A 113 2.35 6.63 -24.83
CA PRO A 113 1.38 7.51 -25.51
C PRO A 113 1.91 8.93 -25.75
N GLN A 114 2.90 9.33 -24.94
CA GLN A 114 3.57 10.62 -25.03
C GLN A 114 4.75 10.63 -26.02
N ASN A 115 5.06 9.51 -26.66
CA ASN A 115 6.11 9.42 -27.67
C ASN A 115 5.49 9.37 -29.08
N PRO A 116 5.55 10.47 -29.86
CA PRO A 116 4.92 10.53 -31.17
C PRO A 116 5.43 9.46 -32.15
N PHE A 117 6.71 9.10 -32.07
CA PHE A 117 7.27 8.06 -32.93
C PHE A 117 6.69 6.69 -32.60
N GLU A 118 6.61 6.31 -31.32
CA GLU A 118 6.01 5.03 -30.92
C GLU A 118 4.52 4.95 -31.29
N MET A 119 3.80 6.07 -31.20
CA MET A 119 2.39 6.17 -31.64
C MET A 119 2.22 6.06 -33.15
N LEU A 120 3.12 6.64 -33.94
CA LEU A 120 3.04 6.60 -35.40
C LEU A 120 3.48 5.26 -35.98
N THR A 121 4.47 4.60 -35.35
CA THR A 121 4.99 3.32 -35.85
C THR A 121 4.35 2.10 -35.18
N ASN A 122 3.46 2.30 -34.19
CA ASN A 122 3.00 1.25 -33.27
C ASN A 122 4.15 0.43 -32.67
N SER A 123 5.29 1.08 -32.37
CA SER A 123 6.44 0.37 -31.80
C SER A 123 6.28 0.18 -30.30
N GLU A 124 6.54 -1.03 -29.84
CA GLU A 124 6.40 -1.42 -28.43
C GLU A 124 7.77 -1.67 -27.79
N THR A 125 7.90 -1.31 -26.52
CA THR A 125 9.04 -1.71 -25.70
C THR A 125 8.65 -2.99 -24.95
N GLN A 126 9.35 -4.09 -25.21
CA GLN A 126 9.27 -5.28 -24.36
C GLN A 126 9.78 -4.91 -22.97
N LEU A 127 8.96 -5.12 -21.95
CA LEU A 127 9.26 -4.74 -20.57
C LEU A 127 9.91 -5.90 -19.82
N ALA A 128 9.13 -6.92 -19.44
CA ALA A 128 9.68 -8.07 -18.74
C ALA A 128 10.60 -8.91 -19.63
N SER A 129 11.83 -9.12 -19.19
CA SER A 129 12.78 -10.07 -19.80
C SER A 129 12.46 -11.52 -19.43
N ALA A 130 11.76 -11.74 -18.31
CA ALA A 130 11.26 -13.04 -17.88
C ALA A 130 9.93 -12.88 -17.14
N TYR A 131 9.06 -13.88 -17.27
CA TYR A 131 7.75 -13.93 -16.62
C TYR A 131 7.58 -15.27 -15.91
N TYR A 132 7.27 -15.24 -14.61
CA TYR A 132 7.08 -16.43 -13.81
C TYR A 132 5.65 -16.50 -13.26
N ASN A 133 4.91 -17.53 -13.67
CA ASN A 133 3.54 -17.77 -13.26
C ASN A 133 3.48 -18.52 -11.92
N VAL A 134 3.70 -17.79 -10.82
CA VAL A 134 3.56 -18.33 -9.47
C VAL A 134 2.10 -18.73 -9.19
N ARG A 135 1.90 -19.86 -8.51
CA ARG A 135 0.58 -20.28 -8.04
C ARG A 135 0.05 -19.27 -7.01
N ILE A 136 -1.26 -19.03 -6.99
CA ILE A 136 -1.88 -18.15 -6.00
C ILE A 136 -1.55 -18.66 -4.58
N GLY A 137 -0.93 -17.80 -3.76
CA GLY A 137 -0.47 -18.15 -2.40
C GLY A 137 0.86 -18.92 -2.37
N GLY A 138 1.54 -19.07 -3.52
CA GLY A 138 2.82 -19.75 -3.66
C GLY A 138 4.04 -18.84 -3.43
N ASP A 139 3.83 -17.56 -3.14
CA ASP A 139 4.86 -16.52 -3.07
C ASP A 139 5.93 -16.82 -2.02
N MET A 140 5.51 -17.25 -0.83
CA MET A 140 6.39 -17.67 0.26
C MET A 140 7.33 -18.81 -0.17
N ALA A 141 6.80 -19.81 -0.88
CA ALA A 141 7.58 -20.94 -1.35
C ALA A 141 8.57 -20.53 -2.45
N LEU A 142 8.16 -19.65 -3.37
CA LEU A 142 9.05 -19.07 -4.37
C LEU A 142 10.21 -18.31 -3.71
N LEU A 143 9.92 -17.41 -2.76
CA LEU A 143 10.93 -16.62 -2.07
C LEU A 143 11.88 -17.49 -1.25
N LYS A 144 11.37 -18.54 -0.56
CA LYS A 144 12.24 -19.54 0.09
C LYS A 144 13.13 -20.28 -0.92
N GLY A 145 12.59 -20.67 -2.07
CA GLY A 145 13.38 -21.30 -3.14
C GLY A 145 14.50 -20.42 -3.66
N MET A 146 14.22 -19.12 -3.87
CA MET A 146 15.24 -18.15 -4.26
C MET A 146 16.33 -18.00 -3.19
N MET A 147 15.93 -17.77 -1.93
CA MET A 147 16.88 -17.62 -0.82
C MET A 147 17.71 -18.89 -0.63
N ARG A 148 17.10 -20.07 -0.76
CA ARG A 148 17.78 -21.37 -0.66
C ARG A 148 18.90 -21.48 -1.69
N LEU A 149 18.61 -21.16 -2.95
CA LEU A 149 19.62 -21.22 -4.01
C LEU A 149 20.74 -20.18 -3.81
N LEU A 150 20.41 -18.96 -3.39
CA LEU A 150 21.43 -17.94 -3.11
C LEU A 150 22.38 -18.42 -2.03
N ILE A 151 21.82 -18.95 -0.96
CA ILE A 151 22.55 -19.55 0.16
C ILE A 151 23.43 -20.73 -0.29
N GLU A 152 22.86 -21.73 -0.99
CA GLU A 152 23.59 -22.92 -1.41
C GLU A 152 24.74 -22.57 -2.36
N ARG A 153 24.53 -21.57 -3.22
CA ARG A 153 25.56 -21.07 -4.15
C ARG A 153 26.62 -20.26 -3.45
N ASP A 154 26.26 -19.49 -2.43
CA ASP A 154 27.18 -18.75 -1.58
C ASP A 154 28.10 -19.69 -0.80
N ASP A 155 27.53 -20.75 -0.20
CA ASP A 155 28.29 -21.81 0.46
C ASP A 155 29.30 -22.46 -0.51
N ALA A 156 28.86 -22.76 -1.73
CA ALA A 156 29.72 -23.32 -2.78
C ALA A 156 30.75 -22.32 -3.34
N ALA A 157 30.48 -21.02 -3.29
CA ALA A 157 31.44 -19.98 -3.66
C ALA A 157 32.52 -19.87 -2.59
N SER A 158 32.12 -19.78 -1.31
CA SER A 158 32.99 -19.76 -0.14
C SER A 158 33.90 -20.98 -0.06
N ALA A 159 33.34 -22.19 -0.24
CA ALA A 159 34.13 -23.43 -0.27
C ALA A 159 35.15 -23.48 -1.43
N ALA A 160 34.89 -22.76 -2.51
CA ALA A 160 35.79 -22.65 -3.67
C ALA A 160 36.71 -21.42 -3.62
N GLY A 161 36.71 -20.63 -2.53
CA GLY A 161 37.49 -19.40 -2.40
C GLY A 161 37.08 -18.29 -3.38
N ARG A 162 35.83 -18.30 -3.86
CA ARG A 162 35.26 -17.26 -4.72
C ARG A 162 34.57 -16.18 -3.88
N PRO A 163 34.36 -14.97 -4.43
CA PRO A 163 33.61 -13.92 -3.74
C PRO A 163 32.22 -14.38 -3.30
N SER A 164 31.79 -13.91 -2.13
CA SER A 164 30.44 -14.10 -1.60
C SER A 164 29.39 -13.53 -2.55
N LEU A 165 28.27 -14.23 -2.68
CA LEU A 165 27.08 -13.78 -3.42
C LEU A 165 26.16 -12.94 -2.52
N LEU A 166 26.26 -13.15 -1.21
CA LEU A 166 25.57 -12.41 -0.17
C LEU A 166 26.40 -11.19 0.26
N ASP A 167 25.74 -10.25 0.94
CA ASP A 167 26.42 -9.09 1.51
C ASP A 167 26.73 -9.36 2.99
N ASP A 168 27.82 -10.09 3.25
CA ASP A 168 28.18 -10.56 4.59
C ASP A 168 28.41 -9.40 5.57
N GLU A 169 29.02 -8.29 5.11
CA GLU A 169 29.23 -7.10 5.93
C GLU A 169 27.89 -6.46 6.31
N PHE A 170 26.98 -6.30 5.35
CA PHE A 170 25.64 -5.78 5.62
C PHE A 170 24.85 -6.70 6.54
N ILE A 171 24.90 -8.02 6.33
CA ILE A 171 24.22 -9.01 7.17
C ILE A 171 24.71 -8.89 8.61
N GLN A 172 26.02 -8.87 8.83
CA GLN A 172 26.60 -8.80 10.17
C GLN A 172 26.33 -7.46 10.88
N THR A 173 26.30 -6.36 10.13
CA THR A 173 26.24 -5.00 10.70
C THR A 173 24.82 -4.49 10.85
N HIS A 174 23.92 -4.84 9.92
CA HIS A 174 22.61 -4.21 9.76
C HIS A 174 21.43 -5.16 9.86
N THR A 175 21.66 -6.44 10.15
CA THR A 175 20.57 -7.42 10.29
C THR A 175 20.65 -8.20 11.59
N VAL A 176 19.54 -8.85 11.94
CA VAL A 176 19.45 -9.83 13.02
C VAL A 176 18.65 -11.03 12.50
N GLY A 177 18.90 -12.22 13.03
CA GLY A 177 18.10 -13.40 12.72
C GLY A 177 18.46 -14.13 11.41
N PHE A 178 19.61 -13.82 10.79
CA PHE A 178 20.01 -14.47 9.54
C PHE A 178 20.24 -15.98 9.71
N ASP A 179 20.83 -16.42 10.83
CA ASP A 179 21.06 -17.85 11.08
C ASP A 179 19.76 -18.63 11.28
N GLU A 180 18.74 -18.04 11.91
CA GLU A 180 17.39 -18.59 11.99
C GLU A 180 16.75 -18.70 10.60
N LEU A 181 16.81 -17.64 9.81
CA LEU A 181 16.29 -17.62 8.43
C LEU A 181 16.97 -18.69 7.58
N ARG A 182 18.30 -18.75 7.63
CA ARG A 182 19.12 -19.71 6.90
C ARG A 182 18.74 -21.15 7.22
N ARG A 183 18.56 -21.48 8.51
CA ARG A 183 18.10 -22.81 8.94
C ARG A 183 16.70 -23.13 8.43
N ASP A 184 15.75 -22.21 8.56
CA ASP A 184 14.38 -22.38 8.08
C ASP A 184 14.32 -22.62 6.56
N VAL A 185 15.09 -21.83 5.80
CA VAL A 185 15.17 -21.93 4.34
C VAL A 185 15.80 -23.27 3.91
N LEU A 186 16.93 -23.66 4.52
CA LEU A 186 17.60 -24.92 4.17
C LEU A 186 16.81 -26.18 4.57
N ASN A 187 15.97 -26.09 5.61
CA ASN A 187 15.09 -27.17 6.03
C ASN A 187 13.85 -27.32 5.13
N SER A 188 13.61 -26.41 4.18
CA SER A 188 12.44 -26.46 3.29
C SER A 188 12.70 -27.35 2.07
N GLU A 189 11.99 -28.48 1.92
CA GLU A 189 12.20 -29.43 0.83
C GLU A 189 11.86 -28.86 -0.56
N TRP A 190 12.70 -29.15 -1.57
CA TRP A 190 12.47 -28.73 -2.96
C TRP A 190 11.12 -29.21 -3.50
N LYS A 191 10.70 -30.43 -3.15
CA LYS A 191 9.40 -30.98 -3.53
C LYS A 191 8.23 -30.09 -3.08
N ASP A 192 8.33 -29.50 -1.89
CA ASP A 192 7.32 -28.59 -1.37
C ASP A 192 7.42 -27.20 -1.98
N ILE A 193 8.65 -26.71 -2.19
CA ILE A 193 8.89 -25.43 -2.88
C ILE A 193 8.25 -25.45 -4.27
N GLU A 194 8.53 -26.47 -5.09
CA GLU A 194 7.99 -26.59 -6.45
C GLU A 194 6.47 -26.76 -6.44
N ARG A 195 5.96 -27.64 -5.58
CA ARG A 195 4.51 -27.92 -5.47
C ARG A 195 3.71 -26.69 -5.03
N ILE A 196 4.20 -25.95 -4.04
CA ILE A 196 3.47 -24.82 -3.46
C ILE A 196 3.60 -23.58 -4.36
N SER A 197 4.80 -23.28 -4.84
CA SER A 197 5.05 -22.14 -5.75
C SER A 197 4.46 -22.36 -7.14
N GLY A 198 4.33 -23.61 -7.59
CA GLY A 198 3.94 -23.95 -8.96
C GLY A 198 5.05 -23.71 -10.00
N LEU A 199 6.28 -23.43 -9.56
CA LEU A 199 7.44 -23.21 -10.42
C LEU A 199 8.44 -24.35 -10.26
N SER A 200 9.05 -24.76 -11.36
CA SER A 200 10.15 -25.73 -11.31
C SER A 200 11.39 -25.14 -10.65
N GLN A 201 12.24 -25.99 -10.09
CA GLN A 201 13.53 -25.58 -9.55
C GLN A 201 14.38 -24.82 -10.59
N THR A 202 14.30 -25.21 -11.87
CA THR A 202 14.99 -24.50 -12.98
C THR A 202 14.51 -23.06 -13.12
N GLN A 203 13.20 -22.83 -13.11
CA GLN A 203 12.64 -21.47 -13.20
C GLN A 203 13.03 -20.61 -11.99
N ILE A 204 13.01 -21.20 -10.80
CA ILE A 204 13.46 -20.51 -9.57
C ILE A 204 14.95 -20.22 -9.63
N ALA A 205 15.75 -21.12 -10.22
CA ALA A 205 17.18 -20.93 -10.42
C ALA A 205 17.50 -19.79 -11.36
N GLU A 206 16.82 -19.68 -12.50
CA GLU A 206 16.96 -18.55 -13.42
C GLU A 206 16.67 -17.21 -12.73
N LEU A 207 15.62 -17.16 -11.92
CA LEU A 207 15.26 -15.98 -11.14
C LEU A 207 16.32 -15.65 -10.08
N ALA A 208 16.79 -16.64 -9.35
CA ALA A 208 17.85 -16.48 -8.35
C ALA A 208 19.19 -16.07 -8.99
N ASP A 209 19.50 -16.56 -10.20
CA ASP A 209 20.69 -16.17 -10.96
C ASP A 209 20.61 -14.71 -11.43
N ALA A 210 19.46 -14.29 -11.95
CA ALA A 210 19.24 -12.90 -12.34
C ALA A 210 19.38 -11.95 -11.13
N TYR A 211 18.83 -12.33 -9.98
CA TYR A 211 18.95 -11.57 -8.73
C TYR A 211 20.38 -11.57 -8.18
N ALA A 212 21.07 -12.70 -8.22
CA ALA A 212 22.46 -12.82 -7.76
C ALA A 212 23.41 -11.92 -8.56
N ALA A 213 23.19 -11.83 -9.87
CA ALA A 213 24.00 -11.04 -10.79
C ALA A 213 23.74 -9.52 -10.74
N ALA A 214 22.61 -9.09 -10.18
CA ALA A 214 22.26 -7.68 -10.08
C ALA A 214 22.85 -7.05 -8.81
N GLU A 215 23.52 -5.90 -8.95
CA GLU A 215 24.06 -5.16 -7.80
C GLU A 215 22.97 -4.32 -7.12
N ARG A 216 22.09 -3.69 -7.91
CA ARG A 216 21.02 -2.81 -7.41
C ARG A 216 19.66 -3.34 -7.85
N THR A 217 18.92 -3.89 -6.89
CA THR A 217 17.59 -4.45 -7.14
C THR A 217 16.49 -3.67 -6.43
N ILE A 218 15.44 -3.34 -7.17
CA ILE A 218 14.18 -2.83 -6.62
C ILE A 218 13.12 -3.94 -6.70
N ILE A 219 12.47 -4.25 -5.58
CA ILE A 219 11.26 -5.10 -5.57
C ILE A 219 10.03 -4.21 -5.54
N CYS A 220 9.26 -4.21 -6.62
CA CYS A 220 7.96 -3.58 -6.72
C CYS A 220 6.86 -4.59 -6.44
N TYR A 221 5.97 -4.30 -5.50
CA TYR A 221 4.88 -5.23 -5.17
C TYR A 221 3.56 -4.54 -4.85
N GLY A 222 2.47 -5.31 -4.93
CA GLY A 222 1.12 -4.82 -4.71
C GLY A 222 0.23 -5.81 -3.96
N MET A 223 -1.06 -5.77 -4.28
CA MET A 223 -2.08 -6.54 -3.57
C MET A 223 -1.99 -8.06 -3.77
N GLY A 224 -1.33 -8.52 -4.84
CA GLY A 224 -1.04 -9.96 -5.02
C GLY A 224 0.00 -10.51 -4.05
N ILE A 225 0.57 -9.67 -3.17
CA ILE A 225 1.41 -10.09 -2.04
C ILE A 225 0.68 -9.87 -0.71
N THR A 226 -0.02 -8.73 -0.58
CA THR A 226 -0.63 -8.35 0.70
C THR A 226 -1.99 -8.99 0.95
N GLN A 227 -2.83 -9.20 -0.07
CA GLN A 227 -4.18 -9.76 0.09
C GLN A 227 -4.17 -11.30 0.17
N HIS A 228 -3.33 -11.81 1.08
CA HIS A 228 -3.21 -13.22 1.42
C HIS A 228 -3.31 -13.39 2.93
N GLU A 229 -3.72 -14.57 3.39
CA GLU A 229 -3.72 -14.94 4.81
C GLU A 229 -2.36 -14.71 5.47
N HIS A 230 -1.27 -14.96 4.73
CA HIS A 230 0.11 -14.74 5.16
C HIS A 230 0.77 -13.51 4.51
N GLY A 231 -0.02 -12.48 4.16
CA GLY A 231 0.48 -11.31 3.45
C GLY A 231 1.59 -10.55 4.20
N THR A 232 1.53 -10.52 5.54
CA THR A 232 2.56 -9.86 6.36
C THR A 232 3.89 -10.61 6.24
N GLN A 233 3.83 -11.94 6.32
CA GLN A 233 4.99 -12.81 6.20
C GLN A 233 5.56 -12.77 4.78
N ASN A 234 4.71 -12.70 3.74
CA ASN A 234 5.17 -12.52 2.36
C ASN A 234 6.01 -11.23 2.22
N VAL A 235 5.52 -10.11 2.77
CA VAL A 235 6.26 -8.84 2.79
C VAL A 235 7.60 -9.00 3.51
N GLN A 236 7.62 -9.67 4.68
CA GLN A 236 8.85 -9.92 5.41
C GLN A 236 9.85 -10.75 4.59
N GLN A 237 9.40 -11.74 3.80
CA GLN A 237 10.31 -12.50 2.93
C GLN A 237 10.86 -11.68 1.77
N LEU A 238 10.08 -10.76 1.18
CA LEU A 238 10.61 -9.82 0.19
C LEU A 238 11.73 -8.98 0.79
N VAL A 239 11.56 -8.54 2.03
CA VAL A 239 12.58 -7.77 2.75
C VAL A 239 13.79 -8.64 3.08
N ASN A 240 13.61 -9.86 3.60
CA ASN A 240 14.71 -10.79 3.88
C ASN A 240 15.59 -11.01 2.65
N LEU A 241 14.97 -11.23 1.48
CA LEU A 241 15.68 -11.39 0.21
C LEU A 241 16.52 -10.15 -0.12
N LEU A 242 15.99 -8.93 0.07
CA LEU A 242 16.73 -7.69 -0.14
C LEU A 242 17.89 -7.52 0.86
N LEU A 243 17.65 -7.80 2.15
CA LEU A 243 18.66 -7.68 3.21
C LEU A 243 19.85 -8.63 2.98
N MET A 244 19.61 -9.85 2.47
CA MET A 244 20.65 -10.83 2.15
C MET A 244 21.70 -10.33 1.14
N LYS A 245 21.35 -9.35 0.29
CA LYS A 245 22.27 -8.74 -0.70
C LYS A 245 22.48 -7.24 -0.46
N GLY A 246 22.19 -6.74 0.74
CA GLY A 246 22.33 -5.31 1.06
C GLY A 246 21.56 -4.41 0.08
N ASN A 247 20.40 -4.86 -0.43
CA ASN A 247 19.58 -4.11 -1.37
C ASN A 247 18.62 -3.13 -0.65
N ILE A 248 19.07 -2.51 0.44
CA ILE A 248 18.34 -1.49 1.21
C ILE A 248 19.33 -0.41 1.65
N GLY A 249 18.88 0.85 1.69
CA GLY A 249 19.72 1.98 2.11
C GLY A 249 20.77 2.42 1.07
N LYS A 250 20.65 1.96 -0.18
CA LYS A 250 21.54 2.32 -1.29
C LYS A 250 20.76 2.84 -2.50
N PRO A 251 21.29 3.83 -3.25
CA PRO A 251 20.63 4.33 -4.46
C PRO A 251 20.40 3.22 -5.50
N GLY A 252 19.22 3.22 -6.10
CA GLY A 252 18.83 2.24 -7.11
C GLY A 252 18.38 0.88 -6.57
N ALA A 253 18.25 0.71 -5.25
CA ALA A 253 17.76 -0.53 -4.65
C ALA A 253 16.77 -0.26 -3.52
N GLY A 254 15.91 -1.24 -3.24
CA GLY A 254 15.00 -1.17 -2.11
C GLY A 254 13.65 -1.83 -2.35
N ILE A 255 12.76 -1.60 -1.39
CA ILE A 255 11.41 -2.13 -1.41
C ILE A 255 10.41 -1.03 -1.82
N CYS A 256 9.58 -1.34 -2.81
CA CYS A 256 8.62 -0.41 -3.42
C CYS A 256 7.19 -0.99 -3.36
N PRO A 257 6.47 -0.80 -2.23
CA PRO A 257 5.04 -1.09 -2.16
C PRO A 257 4.24 -0.10 -3.01
N LEU A 258 3.59 -0.59 -4.04
CA LEU A 258 2.78 0.22 -4.95
C LEU A 258 1.37 0.43 -4.40
N ARG A 259 1.24 1.50 -3.63
CA ARG A 259 -0.02 1.84 -2.97
C ARG A 259 -1.00 2.48 -3.96
N GLY A 260 -2.29 2.18 -3.80
CA GLY A 260 -3.32 2.47 -4.82
C GLY A 260 -3.95 3.86 -4.72
N HIS A 261 -4.45 4.23 -3.55
CA HIS A 261 -5.14 5.52 -3.36
C HIS A 261 -4.17 6.68 -3.18
N SER A 262 -4.58 7.86 -3.66
CA SER A 262 -3.72 9.05 -3.78
C SER A 262 -3.22 9.68 -2.47
N ASN A 263 -3.84 9.38 -1.33
CA ASN A 263 -3.47 9.96 -0.04
C ASN A 263 -3.51 8.96 1.13
N VAL A 264 -3.55 7.66 0.84
CA VAL A 264 -3.62 6.66 1.91
C VAL A 264 -2.37 6.63 2.80
N GLN A 265 -1.29 7.30 2.39
CA GLN A 265 -0.08 7.48 3.20
C GLN A 265 -0.29 8.65 4.14
N GLY A 266 -0.78 9.76 3.57
CA GLY A 266 -1.06 10.99 4.27
C GLY A 266 -2.05 10.79 5.40
N ASP A 267 -3.15 10.07 5.16
CA ASP A 267 -4.15 9.73 6.18
C ASP A 267 -3.49 9.11 7.42
N ARG A 268 -2.62 8.11 7.23
CA ARG A 268 -1.87 7.46 8.32
C ARG A 268 -0.87 8.42 8.97
N THR A 269 -0.15 9.20 8.16
CA THR A 269 0.83 10.20 8.64
C THR A 269 0.18 11.22 9.56
N VAL A 270 -1.05 11.64 9.27
CA VAL A 270 -1.78 12.65 10.06
C VAL A 270 -2.68 12.07 11.15
N GLY A 271 -2.52 10.78 11.46
CA GLY A 271 -3.10 10.16 12.66
C GLY A 271 -4.36 9.33 12.45
N ILE A 272 -4.76 9.00 11.21
CA ILE A 272 -5.81 8.01 10.95
C ILE A 272 -5.25 6.62 11.30
N THR A 273 -5.55 6.16 12.51
CA THR A 273 -5.14 4.84 12.98
C THR A 273 -5.99 4.41 14.16
N GLU A 274 -6.35 3.14 14.14
CA GLU A 274 -7.05 2.46 15.21
C GLU A 274 -6.12 2.00 16.34
N LYS A 275 -4.79 2.06 16.13
CA LYS A 275 -3.76 1.71 17.12
C LYS A 275 -2.78 2.87 17.35
N PRO A 276 -3.27 4.03 17.82
CA PRO A 276 -2.40 5.16 18.10
C PRO A 276 -1.38 4.84 19.20
N SER A 277 -0.17 5.41 19.11
CA SER A 277 0.83 5.27 20.17
C SER A 277 0.46 6.14 21.38
N ALA A 278 0.87 5.70 22.58
CA ALA A 278 0.65 6.46 23.81
C ALA A 278 1.27 7.87 23.73
N GLU A 279 2.46 7.99 23.12
CA GLU A 279 3.13 9.28 22.91
C GLU A 279 2.30 10.21 22.02
N PHE A 280 1.76 9.71 20.91
CA PHE A 280 0.93 10.50 20.01
C PHE A 280 -0.33 11.01 20.73
N LEU A 281 -1.01 10.14 21.49
CA LEU A 281 -2.19 10.52 22.27
C LEU A 281 -1.87 11.57 23.34
N ALA A 282 -0.76 11.41 24.07
CA ALA A 282 -0.35 12.39 25.08
C ALA A 282 -0.12 13.78 24.48
N ARG A 283 0.60 13.86 23.35
CA ARG A 283 0.84 15.13 22.64
C ARG A 283 -0.45 15.74 22.09
N LEU A 284 -1.39 14.91 21.63
CA LEU A 284 -2.70 15.38 21.15
C LEU A 284 -3.50 16.00 22.30
N GLY A 285 -3.54 15.34 23.45
CA GLY A 285 -4.22 15.84 24.64
C GLY A 285 -3.60 17.12 25.19
N GLU A 286 -2.27 17.19 25.27
CA GLU A 286 -1.55 18.41 25.67
C GLU A 286 -1.84 19.59 24.74
N ARG A 287 -1.82 19.36 23.42
CA ARG A 287 -1.97 20.42 22.42
C ARG A 287 -3.38 20.99 22.37
N TYR A 288 -4.39 20.14 22.48
CA TYR A 288 -5.80 20.49 22.22
C TYR A 288 -6.67 20.54 23.48
N GLY A 289 -6.14 20.12 24.64
CA GLY A 289 -6.83 20.28 25.93
C GLY A 289 -7.95 19.28 26.20
N PHE A 290 -7.89 18.07 25.62
CA PHE A 290 -8.84 16.99 25.87
C PHE A 290 -8.11 15.68 26.26
N THR A 291 -8.85 14.72 26.81
CA THR A 291 -8.31 13.39 27.14
C THR A 291 -8.67 12.39 26.04
N PRO A 292 -7.75 12.01 25.14
CA PRO A 292 -8.07 11.07 24.07
C PRO A 292 -8.23 9.63 24.59
N PRO A 293 -9.03 8.79 23.91
CA PRO A 293 -9.19 7.39 24.27
C PRO A 293 -7.87 6.63 24.12
N HIS A 294 -7.55 5.77 25.09
CA HIS A 294 -6.29 5.00 25.11
C HIS A 294 -6.45 3.59 24.54
N ALA A 295 -7.66 3.02 24.57
CA ALA A 295 -7.92 1.71 24.00
C ALA A 295 -7.79 1.76 22.47
N PRO A 296 -7.20 0.72 21.85
CA PRO A 296 -7.28 0.56 20.40
C PRO A 296 -8.74 0.53 19.93
N GLY A 297 -8.99 1.07 18.75
CA GLY A 297 -10.30 1.00 18.10
C GLY A 297 -10.38 -0.06 17.03
N HIS A 298 -11.43 0.02 16.24
CA HIS A 298 -11.70 -0.93 15.16
C HIS A 298 -11.01 -0.55 13.84
N ALA A 299 -10.37 -1.52 13.20
CA ALA A 299 -10.00 -1.49 11.77
C ALA A 299 -11.22 -1.90 10.91
N ALA A 300 -11.12 -1.78 9.59
CA ALA A 300 -12.22 -2.06 8.64
C ALA A 300 -13.05 -3.32 8.94
N ILE A 301 -12.41 -4.49 9.06
CA ILE A 301 -13.13 -5.76 9.34
C ILE A 301 -13.76 -5.78 10.73
N ALA A 302 -13.04 -5.32 11.75
CA ALA A 302 -13.56 -5.24 13.12
C ALA A 302 -14.75 -4.27 13.22
N SER A 303 -14.71 -3.18 12.44
CA SER A 303 -15.80 -2.20 12.36
C SER A 303 -17.04 -2.83 11.74
N MET A 304 -16.86 -3.58 10.64
CA MET A 304 -17.96 -4.31 10.02
C MET A 304 -18.54 -5.37 10.97
N GLN A 305 -17.69 -6.10 11.71
CA GLN A 305 -18.15 -7.05 12.73
C GLN A 305 -18.93 -6.36 13.87
N ALA A 306 -18.46 -5.19 14.32
CA ALA A 306 -19.15 -4.38 15.32
C ALA A 306 -20.54 -3.92 14.83
N ILE A 307 -20.65 -3.56 13.54
CA ILE A 307 -21.93 -3.22 12.90
C ILE A 307 -22.84 -4.46 12.82
N CYS A 308 -22.31 -5.61 12.36
CA CYS A 308 -23.07 -6.87 12.27
C CYS A 308 -23.63 -7.34 13.63
N THR A 309 -22.90 -7.08 14.71
CA THR A 309 -23.28 -7.49 16.07
C THR A 309 -24.09 -6.41 16.81
N GLY A 310 -24.34 -5.27 16.20
CA GLY A 310 -25.06 -4.14 16.80
C GLY A 310 -24.28 -3.39 17.89
N GLN A 311 -22.97 -3.66 18.03
CA GLN A 311 -22.08 -2.93 18.93
C GLN A 311 -21.81 -1.52 18.40
N ALA A 312 -21.62 -1.40 17.08
CA ALA A 312 -21.60 -0.12 16.39
C ALA A 312 -23.00 0.20 15.87
N ARG A 313 -23.45 1.44 16.10
CA ARG A 313 -24.78 1.92 15.73
C ARG A 313 -24.75 3.13 14.81
N ALA A 314 -23.58 3.73 14.62
CA ALA A 314 -23.40 4.82 13.66
C ALA A 314 -22.14 4.63 12.81
N LEU A 315 -22.23 5.06 11.55
CA LEU A 315 -21.11 5.10 10.62
C LEU A 315 -21.01 6.51 10.02
N ILE A 316 -19.84 7.12 10.13
CA ILE A 316 -19.51 8.39 9.46
C ILE A 316 -18.41 8.10 8.45
N CYS A 317 -18.68 8.36 7.18
CA CYS A 317 -17.76 8.10 6.08
C CYS A 317 -17.19 9.41 5.53
N MET A 318 -15.87 9.58 5.62
CA MET A 318 -15.13 10.54 4.82
C MET A 318 -14.80 9.94 3.45
N GLY A 319 -15.73 10.12 2.52
CA GLY A 319 -15.65 9.54 1.19
C GLY A 319 -15.75 8.02 1.15
N GLY A 320 -15.30 7.45 0.02
CA GLY A 320 -15.22 6.02 -0.22
C GLY A 320 -16.56 5.28 -0.31
N ASN A 321 -16.47 3.95 -0.36
CA ASN A 321 -17.59 3.06 -0.62
C ASN A 321 -17.45 1.82 0.27
N PHE A 322 -17.52 2.05 1.59
CA PHE A 322 -17.15 1.07 2.62
C PHE A 322 -17.85 -0.28 2.42
N ALA A 323 -19.16 -0.28 2.15
CA ALA A 323 -19.94 -1.49 1.93
C ALA A 323 -19.44 -2.34 0.74
N LEU A 324 -19.11 -1.70 -0.38
CA LEU A 324 -18.60 -2.43 -1.56
C LEU A 324 -17.14 -2.84 -1.43
N ALA A 325 -16.38 -2.17 -0.57
CA ALA A 325 -14.99 -2.49 -0.32
C ALA A 325 -14.83 -3.72 0.60
N MET A 326 -15.90 -4.12 1.30
CA MET A 326 -15.89 -5.34 2.12
C MET A 326 -15.85 -6.60 1.25
N PRO A 327 -15.15 -7.65 1.71
CA PRO A 327 -14.97 -8.88 0.93
C PRO A 327 -16.29 -9.62 0.71
N ASP A 328 -17.15 -9.66 1.73
CA ASP A 328 -18.50 -10.22 1.63
C ASP A 328 -19.53 -9.10 1.53
N ARG A 329 -19.94 -8.79 0.30
CA ARG A 329 -20.86 -7.68 0.02
C ARG A 329 -22.25 -7.91 0.58
N GLU A 330 -22.75 -9.14 0.51
CA GLU A 330 -24.11 -9.45 0.94
C GLU A 330 -24.19 -9.43 2.47
N ALA A 331 -23.21 -10.04 3.15
CA ALA A 331 -23.13 -10.01 4.60
C ALA A 331 -22.90 -8.60 5.15
N SER A 332 -22.25 -7.71 4.38
CA SER A 332 -21.99 -6.32 4.80
C SER A 332 -23.16 -5.37 4.54
N ALA A 333 -24.00 -5.64 3.52
CA ALA A 333 -25.03 -4.70 3.10
C ALA A 333 -26.20 -4.60 4.09
N VAL A 334 -26.73 -5.73 4.56
CA VAL A 334 -27.90 -5.75 5.46
C VAL A 334 -27.60 -5.09 6.81
N PRO A 335 -26.47 -5.36 7.50
CA PRO A 335 -26.19 -4.70 8.78
C PRO A 335 -26.06 -3.18 8.67
N LEU A 336 -25.57 -2.65 7.55
CA LEU A 336 -25.47 -1.20 7.35
C LEU A 336 -26.85 -0.51 7.31
N THR A 337 -27.90 -1.20 6.86
CA THR A 337 -29.26 -0.64 6.90
C THR A 337 -29.89 -0.69 8.29
N GLN A 338 -29.28 -1.41 9.22
CA GLN A 338 -29.72 -1.52 10.61
C GLN A 338 -29.07 -0.50 11.55
N LEU A 339 -28.16 0.33 11.05
CA LEU A 339 -27.57 1.43 11.81
C LEU A 339 -28.65 2.45 12.23
N ASP A 340 -28.45 3.08 13.39
CA ASP A 340 -29.25 4.22 13.80
C ASP A 340 -28.90 5.46 12.95
N LEU A 341 -27.61 5.61 12.56
CA LEU A 341 -27.12 6.75 11.80
C LEU A 341 -26.06 6.34 10.76
N ALA A 342 -26.23 6.80 9.52
CA ALA A 342 -25.20 6.75 8.49
C ALA A 342 -25.00 8.15 7.88
N VAL A 343 -23.77 8.67 7.95
CA VAL A 343 -23.40 9.96 7.35
C VAL A 343 -22.33 9.74 6.29
N HIS A 344 -22.55 10.26 5.09
CA HIS A 344 -21.60 10.18 4.00
C HIS A 344 -21.17 11.57 3.55
N VAL A 345 -19.92 11.93 3.81
CA VAL A 345 -19.28 13.11 3.22
C VAL A 345 -18.77 12.72 1.84
N ALA A 346 -19.38 13.24 0.77
CA ALA A 346 -19.19 12.68 -0.57
C ALA A 346 -19.09 13.74 -1.67
N THR A 347 -18.18 13.49 -2.63
CA THR A 347 -18.04 14.30 -3.86
C THR A 347 -18.95 13.82 -4.99
N LYS A 348 -19.42 12.56 -4.90
CA LYS A 348 -20.36 11.96 -5.86
C LYS A 348 -21.15 10.83 -5.20
N LEU A 349 -22.30 10.50 -5.79
CA LEU A 349 -23.09 9.35 -5.36
C LEU A 349 -22.36 8.03 -5.68
N ASN A 350 -22.51 7.04 -4.79
CA ASN A 350 -22.01 5.68 -4.96
C ASN A 350 -23.01 4.66 -4.36
N ARG A 351 -22.74 3.36 -4.50
CA ARG A 351 -23.68 2.31 -4.09
C ARG A 351 -23.89 2.22 -2.57
N SER A 352 -22.93 2.61 -1.74
CA SER A 352 -23.12 2.63 -0.28
C SER A 352 -24.26 3.58 0.12
N HIS A 353 -24.49 4.65 -0.65
CA HIS A 353 -25.57 5.61 -0.35
C HIS A 353 -26.98 5.06 -0.58
N LEU A 354 -27.11 3.89 -1.23
CA LEU A 354 -28.38 3.19 -1.39
C LEU A 354 -28.73 2.33 -0.16
N LEU A 355 -27.74 2.08 0.72
CA LEU A 355 -27.92 1.35 1.96
C LEU A 355 -28.34 2.35 3.04
N THR A 356 -29.64 2.63 3.09
CA THR A 356 -30.19 3.60 4.04
C THR A 356 -30.31 2.99 5.44
N ALA A 357 -29.71 3.67 6.40
CA ALA A 357 -29.88 3.45 7.83
C ALA A 357 -31.17 4.13 8.31
N ARG A 358 -31.50 4.02 9.61
CA ARG A 358 -32.66 4.72 10.19
C ARG A 358 -32.62 6.23 9.94
N HIS A 359 -31.45 6.84 10.11
CA HIS A 359 -31.16 8.20 9.68
C HIS A 359 -29.97 8.18 8.73
N SER A 360 -30.16 8.67 7.50
CA SER A 360 -29.11 8.76 6.50
C SER A 360 -28.93 10.17 5.98
N TYR A 361 -27.70 10.65 6.03
CA TYR A 361 -27.31 11.96 5.53
C TYR A 361 -26.21 11.83 4.49
N ILE A 362 -26.36 12.56 3.39
CA ILE A 362 -25.28 12.77 2.42
C ILE A 362 -24.91 14.24 2.49
N LEU A 363 -23.66 14.51 2.84
CA LEU A 363 -23.10 15.85 2.91
C LEU A 363 -22.23 16.05 1.67
N PRO A 364 -22.75 16.72 0.62
CA PRO A 364 -22.00 16.92 -0.61
C PRO A 364 -20.87 17.94 -0.37
N VAL A 365 -19.67 17.59 -0.83
CA VAL A 365 -18.46 18.41 -0.66
C VAL A 365 -17.77 18.68 -2.00
N LEU A 366 -16.92 19.71 -1.99
CA LEU A 366 -15.98 19.99 -3.07
C LEU A 366 -15.04 18.80 -3.27
N GLY A 367 -14.89 18.36 -4.51
CA GLY A 367 -13.78 17.52 -4.92
C GLY A 367 -12.48 18.31 -4.99
N ARG A 368 -11.34 17.64 -4.79
CA ARG A 368 -10.01 18.29 -4.88
C ARG A 368 -9.69 18.92 -6.24
N SER A 369 -10.45 18.58 -7.28
CA SER A 369 -10.37 19.21 -8.60
C SER A 369 -11.10 20.56 -8.69
N GLU A 370 -11.99 20.88 -7.75
CA GLU A 370 -12.80 22.09 -7.73
C GLU A 370 -12.13 23.19 -6.91
N ILE A 371 -12.23 24.43 -7.37
CA ILE A 371 -11.65 25.60 -6.71
C ILE A 371 -12.39 25.86 -5.40
N ASP A 372 -11.70 25.68 -4.27
CA ASP A 372 -12.17 26.11 -2.96
C ASP A 372 -11.79 27.58 -2.73
N MET A 373 -12.73 28.49 -3.03
CA MET A 373 -12.52 29.93 -2.88
C MET A 373 -12.94 30.40 -1.49
N GLN A 374 -11.99 30.91 -0.72
CA GLN A 374 -12.21 31.48 0.61
C GLN A 374 -11.92 32.99 0.62
N LYS A 375 -12.17 33.66 1.74
CA LYS A 375 -11.95 35.12 1.88
C LYS A 375 -10.50 35.54 1.57
N ASN A 376 -9.53 34.68 1.85
CA ASN A 376 -8.09 34.89 1.60
C ASN A 376 -7.63 34.33 0.23
N GLY A 377 -8.56 33.90 -0.63
CA GLY A 377 -8.27 33.38 -1.97
C GLY A 377 -8.49 31.88 -2.13
N ALA A 378 -8.02 31.34 -3.25
CA ALA A 378 -8.14 29.93 -3.58
C ALA A 378 -7.25 29.08 -2.67
N GLN A 379 -7.83 28.06 -2.04
CA GLN A 379 -7.13 27.17 -1.11
C GLN A 379 -6.41 26.04 -1.84
N ALA A 380 -5.46 25.45 -1.13
CA ALA A 380 -4.81 24.20 -1.48
C ALA A 380 -4.89 23.25 -0.29
N VAL A 381 -5.01 21.95 -0.57
CA VAL A 381 -4.88 20.88 0.42
C VAL A 381 -3.66 20.04 0.08
N THR A 382 -3.12 19.30 1.04
CA THR A 382 -1.97 18.42 0.80
C THR A 382 -2.37 16.95 0.73
N VAL A 383 -1.59 16.20 -0.05
CA VAL A 383 -1.63 14.74 -0.06
C VAL A 383 -0.20 14.19 -0.10
N GLU A 384 -0.03 12.96 0.38
CA GLU A 384 1.20 12.19 0.38
C GLU A 384 1.03 10.95 -0.52
N ASP A 385 1.91 10.82 -1.52
CA ASP A 385 1.87 9.71 -2.47
C ASP A 385 2.63 8.45 -2.00
N SER A 386 2.64 7.42 -2.85
CA SER A 386 3.28 6.13 -2.57
C SER A 386 4.80 6.21 -2.33
N MET A 387 5.44 7.29 -2.79
CA MET A 387 6.87 7.57 -2.56
C MET A 387 7.11 8.45 -1.33
N SER A 388 6.08 8.65 -0.51
CA SER A 388 6.11 9.52 0.68
C SER A 388 6.33 11.00 0.35
N MET A 389 5.98 11.44 -0.86
CA MET A 389 6.13 12.82 -1.28
C MET A 389 4.86 13.62 -1.00
N ILE A 390 4.98 14.63 -0.12
CA ILE A 390 3.89 15.55 0.19
C ILE A 390 3.83 16.63 -0.90
N HIS A 391 2.66 16.80 -1.51
CA HIS A 391 2.44 17.81 -2.53
C HIS A 391 1.06 18.48 -2.39
N ALA A 392 0.99 19.74 -2.86
CA ALA A 392 -0.24 20.51 -2.85
C ALA A 392 -1.18 20.07 -4.00
N SER A 393 -2.46 19.94 -3.67
CA SER A 393 -3.56 19.70 -4.60
C SER A 393 -4.42 20.96 -4.65
N ARG A 394 -4.46 21.59 -5.83
CA ARG A 394 -5.22 22.81 -6.10
C ARG A 394 -6.29 22.51 -7.14
N GLY A 395 -7.53 22.87 -6.81
CA GLY A 395 -8.62 22.77 -7.76
C GLY A 395 -8.46 23.77 -8.91
N VAL A 396 -8.87 23.36 -10.10
CA VAL A 396 -8.86 24.19 -11.33
C VAL A 396 -10.24 24.26 -11.98
N LEU A 397 -11.17 23.40 -11.56
CA LEU A 397 -12.54 23.37 -12.05
C LEU A 397 -13.43 24.29 -11.20
N LYS A 398 -14.44 24.86 -11.83
CA LYS A 398 -15.48 25.58 -11.10
C LYS A 398 -16.27 24.60 -10.22
N PRO A 399 -16.60 24.96 -8.95
CA PRO A 399 -17.49 24.16 -8.13
C PRO A 399 -18.81 23.81 -8.81
N ALA A 400 -19.27 22.57 -8.65
CA ALA A 400 -20.52 22.07 -9.20
C ALA A 400 -21.76 22.73 -8.58
N GLY A 401 -21.64 23.30 -7.38
CA GLY A 401 -22.70 24.04 -6.72
C GLY A 401 -22.17 25.05 -5.71
N VAL A 402 -22.91 26.15 -5.53
CA VAL A 402 -22.53 27.25 -4.63
C VAL A 402 -22.68 26.92 -3.14
N MET A 403 -23.39 25.84 -2.81
CA MET A 403 -23.58 25.37 -1.44
C MET A 403 -22.51 24.36 -1.00
N LEU A 404 -21.65 23.90 -1.92
CA LEU A 404 -20.60 22.94 -1.60
C LEU A 404 -19.56 23.59 -0.69
N LYS A 405 -19.18 22.83 0.34
CA LYS A 405 -18.11 23.18 1.27
C LYS A 405 -16.95 22.21 1.10
N SER A 406 -15.76 22.57 1.55
CA SER A 406 -14.64 21.63 1.62
C SER A 406 -14.90 20.54 2.67
N GLU A 407 -14.21 19.41 2.53
CA GLU A 407 -14.19 18.35 3.54
C GLU A 407 -13.83 18.92 4.93
N CYS A 408 -12.81 19.78 5.00
CA CYS A 408 -12.39 20.45 6.24
C CYS A 408 -13.54 21.25 6.89
N ALA A 409 -14.25 22.05 6.10
CA ALA A 409 -15.35 22.86 6.59
C ALA A 409 -16.56 22.01 7.06
N VAL A 410 -16.81 20.87 6.40
CA VAL A 410 -17.84 19.92 6.84
C VAL A 410 -17.44 19.25 8.15
N VAL A 411 -16.21 18.73 8.27
CA VAL A 411 -15.72 18.09 9.50
C VAL A 411 -15.77 19.07 10.68
N ALA A 412 -15.25 20.29 10.50
CA ALA A 412 -15.30 21.32 11.53
C ALA A 412 -16.75 21.70 11.90
N GLY A 413 -17.65 21.77 10.93
CA GLY A 413 -19.07 22.05 11.18
C GLY A 413 -19.78 20.94 11.95
N ILE A 414 -19.45 19.66 11.69
CA ILE A 414 -19.95 18.52 12.48
C ILE A 414 -19.44 18.62 13.91
N ALA A 415 -18.13 18.85 14.08
CA ALA A 415 -17.51 18.96 15.40
C ALA A 415 -18.10 20.11 16.24
N GLN A 416 -18.41 21.26 15.62
CA GLN A 416 -19.03 22.40 16.31
C GLN A 416 -20.49 22.14 16.73
N ALA A 417 -21.19 21.27 16.02
CA ALA A 417 -22.59 20.95 16.30
C ALA A 417 -22.77 19.83 17.32
N ALA A 418 -21.72 19.04 17.55
CA ALA A 418 -21.64 18.01 18.59
C ALA A 418 -21.39 18.65 19.96
#